data_AF-H1LTT6-F1
#
_entry.id   AF-H1LTT6-F1
#
_cell.length_a   1.000
_cell.length_b   1.000
_cell.length_c   1.000
_cell.angle_alpha   90.00
_cell.angle_beta   90.00
_cell.angle_gamma   90.00
#
_symmetry.space_group_name_H-M   'P 1'
#
loop_
_entity.id
_entity.type
_entity.pdbx_description
1 polymer ?
#
loop_
_entity_poly.entity_id
_entity_poly.type
_entity_poly.pdbx_seq_one_letter_code
_entity_poly.pdbx_strand_id
1 'polypeptide(L)'
;MKGKHRVIVSTKRLKYDFEIRRNITIIQGDSATGKTTLVDMIREAVNNPSGASVDLVCDKKCFVLDGTLWKEQLAAVSDSIVFIDEGNEFIKTIEFSKFIQNTDNYYVIVTRESLPALPYSVEEIYGIKTSGKYGRLEQKFNEFYRI
;
A
#
# COMPACT_ATOMS: atom_id res chain seq x y z
N MET A 1 -5.38 4.54 -14.44
CA MET A 1 -4.52 3.35 -14.56
C MET A 1 -5.35 2.06 -14.60
N LYS A 2 -4.91 1.00 -15.30
CA LYS A 2 -5.55 -0.33 -15.30
C LYS A 2 -4.49 -1.41 -15.50
N GLY A 3 -4.63 -2.53 -14.82
CA GLY A 3 -3.76 -3.69 -14.98
C GLY A 3 -3.12 -4.14 -13.67
N LYS A 4 -2.13 -5.02 -13.82
CA LYS A 4 -1.36 -5.61 -12.73
C LYS A 4 -0.01 -4.92 -12.66
N HIS A 5 0.39 -4.55 -11.45
CA HIS A 5 1.67 -3.87 -11.20
C HIS A 5 2.43 -4.65 -10.15
N ARG A 6 3.67 -5.01 -10.45
CA ARG A 6 4.53 -5.71 -9.50
C ARG A 6 5.38 -4.69 -8.76
N VAL A 7 5.37 -4.78 -7.44
CA VAL A 7 6.16 -3.94 -6.55
C VAL A 7 7.17 -4.84 -5.84
N ILE A 8 8.44 -4.53 -6.02
CA ILE A 8 9.53 -5.17 -5.31
C ILE A 8 10.28 -4.10 -4.55
N VAL A 9 10.35 -4.23 -3.23
CA VAL A 9 11.17 -3.36 -2.39
C VAL A 9 12.09 -4.20 -1.52
N SER A 10 13.38 -3.92 -1.54
CA SER A 10 14.39 -4.75 -0.89
C SER A 10 15.56 -3.98 -0.32
N THR A 11 16.11 -4.50 0.77
CA THR A 11 17.43 -4.18 1.29
C THR A 11 18.32 -5.41 1.20
N LYS A 12 19.58 -5.31 1.66
CA LYS A 12 20.46 -6.47 1.82
C LYS A 12 19.90 -7.58 2.72
N ARG A 13 18.94 -7.28 3.60
CA ARG A 13 18.47 -8.20 4.65
C ARG A 13 17.00 -8.57 4.56
N LEU A 14 16.21 -7.82 3.81
CA LEU A 14 14.76 -7.94 3.77
C LEU A 14 14.25 -7.62 2.37
N LYS A 15 13.31 -8.41 1.87
CA LYS A 15 12.67 -8.19 0.56
C LYS A 15 11.18 -8.41 0.68
N TYR A 16 10.42 -7.50 0.08
CA TYR A 16 9.00 -7.63 -0.21
C TYR A 16 8.81 -7.70 -1.73
N ASP A 17 7.96 -8.61 -2.18
CA ASP A 17 7.70 -8.86 -3.60
C ASP A 17 6.25 -9.26 -3.76
N PHE A 18 5.46 -8.39 -4.37
CA PHE A 18 4.02 -8.58 -4.52
C PHE A 18 3.50 -7.92 -5.79
N GLU A 19 2.30 -8.32 -6.16
CA GLU A 19 1.58 -7.78 -7.31
C GLU A 19 0.28 -7.16 -6.79
N ILE A 20 -0.02 -5.94 -7.22
CA ILE A 20 -1.30 -5.30 -7.02
C ILE A 20 -2.08 -5.40 -8.33
N ARG A 21 -3.36 -5.76 -8.26
CA ARG A 21 -4.17 -5.98 -9.47
C ARG A 21 -5.31 -4.99 -9.60
N ARG A 22 -5.61 -4.28 -8.50
CA ARG A 22 -6.78 -3.42 -8.34
C ARG A 22 -6.38 -2.07 -7.77
N ASN A 23 -7.26 -1.10 -7.97
CA ASN A 23 -7.06 0.28 -7.53
C ASN A 23 -6.98 0.41 -5.99
N ILE A 24 -7.56 -0.51 -5.21
CA ILE A 24 -7.44 -0.52 -3.75
C ILE A 24 -7.01 -1.91 -3.29
N THR A 25 -5.87 -1.96 -2.62
CA THR A 25 -5.29 -3.15 -2.00
C THR A 25 -5.07 -2.87 -0.52
N ILE A 26 -5.47 -3.78 0.36
CA ILE A 26 -5.20 -3.69 1.79
C ILE A 26 -4.18 -4.75 2.20
N ILE A 27 -3.15 -4.33 2.93
CA ILE A 27 -2.21 -5.24 3.57
C ILE A 27 -2.54 -5.25 5.06
N GLN A 28 -3.13 -6.37 5.50
CA GLN A 28 -3.50 -6.61 6.89
C GLN A 28 -2.51 -7.52 7.61
N GLY A 29 -2.49 -7.44 8.93
CA GLY A 29 -1.73 -8.38 9.75
C GLY A 29 -1.63 -7.90 11.19
N ASP A 30 -1.15 -8.76 12.08
CA ASP A 30 -1.03 -8.42 13.50
C ASP A 30 0.12 -7.42 13.76
N SER A 31 0.26 -6.96 15.00
CA SER A 31 1.37 -6.11 15.42
C SER A 31 2.73 -6.74 15.10
N ALA A 32 3.74 -5.91 14.81
CA ALA A 32 5.12 -6.33 14.55
C ALA A 32 5.34 -7.29 13.36
N THR A 33 4.41 -7.33 12.40
CA THR A 33 4.51 -8.17 11.18
C THR A 33 5.32 -7.55 10.05
N GLY A 34 5.92 -6.37 10.23
CA GLY A 34 6.71 -5.67 9.19
C GLY A 34 5.89 -4.82 8.22
N LYS A 35 4.64 -4.50 8.56
CA LYS A 35 3.74 -3.60 7.82
C LYS A 35 4.30 -2.18 7.69
N THR A 36 4.61 -1.54 8.81
CA THR A 36 5.22 -0.21 8.84
C THR A 36 6.59 -0.23 8.15
N THR A 37 7.37 -1.30 8.33
CA THR A 37 8.67 -1.49 7.65
C THR A 37 8.55 -1.49 6.13
N LEU A 38 7.49 -2.09 5.58
CA LEU A 38 7.24 -2.04 4.13
C LEU A 38 7.06 -0.59 3.66
N VAL A 39 6.19 0.19 4.33
CA VAL A 39 5.94 1.60 3.95
C VAL A 39 7.19 2.45 4.15
N ASP A 40 7.95 2.23 5.23
CA ASP A 40 9.20 2.94 5.50
C ASP A 40 10.26 2.68 4.42
N MET A 41 10.39 1.43 3.97
CA MET A 41 11.30 1.08 2.88
C MET A 41 10.90 1.76 1.57
N ILE A 42 9.60 1.81 1.24
CA ILE A 42 9.11 2.56 0.08
C ILE A 42 9.41 4.06 0.23
N ARG A 43 9.19 4.62 1.43
CA ARG A 43 9.45 6.05 1.71
C ARG A 43 10.93 6.39 1.50
N GLU A 44 11.84 5.56 2.01
CA GLU A 44 13.28 5.74 1.81
C GLU A 44 13.66 5.70 0.32
N ALA A 45 13.16 4.71 -0.43
CA ALA A 45 13.48 4.55 -1.84
C ALA A 45 12.93 5.69 -2.71
N VAL A 46 11.72 6.17 -2.42
CA VAL A 46 11.10 7.28 -3.17
C VAL A 46 11.80 8.61 -2.89
N ASN A 47 12.23 8.86 -1.65
CA ASN A 47 12.89 10.11 -1.26
C ASN A 47 14.38 10.15 -1.63
N ASN A 48 15.05 9.00 -1.74
CA ASN A 48 16.50 8.91 -1.97
C ASN A 48 16.88 7.96 -3.14
N PRO A 49 16.40 8.18 -4.37
CA PRO A 49 16.53 7.22 -5.47
C PRO A 49 17.98 6.94 -5.92
N SER A 50 18.95 7.78 -5.56
CA SER A 50 20.37 7.67 -5.97
C SER A 50 21.34 7.29 -4.84
N GLY A 51 20.85 7.10 -3.61
CA GLY A 51 21.70 6.81 -2.44
C GLY A 51 21.05 5.95 -1.35
N ALA A 52 19.83 5.46 -1.57
CA ALA A 52 19.13 4.62 -0.59
C ALA A 52 19.83 3.28 -0.39
N SER A 53 19.70 2.74 0.82
CA SER A 53 20.07 1.35 1.14
C SER A 53 19.00 0.33 0.68
N VAL A 54 17.97 0.86 0.01
CA VAL A 54 16.73 0.20 -0.39
C VAL A 54 16.56 0.33 -1.90
N ASP A 55 16.41 -0.80 -2.57
CA ASP A 55 16.04 -0.89 -3.98
C ASP A 55 14.51 -0.96 -4.11
N LEU A 56 13.95 -0.17 -5.01
CA LEU A 56 12.54 -0.20 -5.39
C LEU A 56 12.41 -0.43 -6.89
N VAL A 57 11.75 -1.53 -7.27
CA VAL A 57 11.43 -1.86 -8.66
C VAL A 57 9.92 -1.90 -8.82
N CYS A 58 9.41 -1.02 -9.68
CA CYS A 58 8.02 -0.97 -10.09
C CYS A 58 7.91 -0.33 -11.49
N ASP A 59 6.88 -0.71 -12.25
CA ASP A 59 6.55 -0.11 -13.55
C ASP A 59 5.83 1.24 -13.44
N LYS A 60 5.47 1.65 -12.21
CA LYS A 60 4.78 2.90 -11.90
C LYS A 60 5.52 3.68 -10.82
N LYS A 61 5.27 5.00 -10.79
CA LYS A 61 5.77 5.86 -9.71
C LYS A 61 5.10 5.44 -8.41
N CYS A 62 5.91 5.30 -7.35
CA CYS A 62 5.42 5.06 -6.00
C CYS A 62 5.42 6.37 -5.23
N PHE A 63 4.39 6.57 -4.40
CA PHE A 63 4.25 7.72 -3.52
C PHE A 63 3.85 7.22 -2.14
N VAL A 64 4.34 7.87 -1.08
CA VAL A 64 3.92 7.59 0.30
C VAL A 64 3.10 8.78 0.78
N LEU A 65 1.82 8.55 1.07
CA LEU A 65 0.91 9.57 1.56
C LEU A 65 0.93 9.58 3.09
N ASP A 66 1.13 10.76 3.68
CA ASP A 66 1.21 10.92 5.13
C ASP A 66 0.71 12.30 5.57
N GLY A 67 0.24 12.39 6.82
CA GLY A 67 -0.18 13.64 7.43
C GLY A 67 -1.58 14.13 7.02
N THR A 68 -1.96 15.29 7.53
CA THR A 68 -3.35 15.80 7.48
C THR A 68 -3.72 16.47 6.16
N LEU A 69 -2.75 16.96 5.38
CA LEU A 69 -2.94 17.62 4.08
C LEU A 69 -2.96 16.60 2.93
N TRP A 70 -3.66 15.49 3.12
CA TRP A 70 -3.65 14.36 2.20
C TRP A 70 -4.37 14.67 0.88
N LYS A 71 -5.36 15.57 0.89
CA LYS A 71 -6.10 15.98 -0.32
C LYS A 71 -5.21 16.77 -1.28
N GLU A 72 -4.48 17.73 -0.76
CA GLU A 72 -3.56 18.57 -1.52
C GLU A 72 -2.43 17.73 -2.12
N GLN A 73 -1.90 16.78 -1.33
CA GLN A 73 -0.91 15.82 -1.81
C GLN A 73 -1.47 14.97 -2.96
N LEU A 74 -2.65 14.38 -2.80
CA LEU A 74 -3.24 13.54 -3.84
C LEU A 74 -3.66 14.33 -5.08
N ALA A 75 -4.00 15.61 -4.98
CA ALA A 75 -4.34 16.44 -6.13
C ALA A 75 -3.17 16.60 -7.12
N ALA A 76 -1.93 16.45 -6.64
CA ALA A 76 -0.71 16.49 -7.46
C ALA A 76 -0.25 15.10 -7.95
N VAL A 77 -0.95 14.02 -7.58
CA VAL A 77 -0.54 12.64 -7.84
C VAL A 77 -1.51 11.99 -8.83
N SER A 78 -0.98 11.51 -9.94
CA SER A 78 -1.72 10.78 -10.98
C SER A 78 -0.92 9.59 -11.51
N ASP A 79 -1.60 8.58 -12.06
CA ASP A 79 -1.00 7.37 -12.65
C ASP A 79 0.10 6.72 -11.77
N SER A 80 -0.12 6.70 -10.45
CA SER A 80 0.87 6.28 -9.45
C SER A 80 0.31 5.23 -8.48
N ILE A 81 1.20 4.58 -7.73
CA ILE A 81 0.86 3.69 -6.62
C ILE A 81 1.12 4.44 -5.31
N VAL A 82 0.05 4.68 -4.55
CA VAL A 82 0.06 5.42 -3.29
C VAL A 82 0.05 4.44 -2.12
N PHE A 83 1.08 4.49 -1.29
CA PHE A 83 1.22 3.71 -0.06
C PHE A 83 0.80 4.54 1.14
N ILE A 84 0.02 3.95 2.04
CA ILE A 84 -0.52 4.62 3.23
C ILE A 84 -0.38 3.69 4.42
N ASP A 85 0.24 4.15 5.51
CA ASP A 85 0.34 3.40 6.77
C ASP A 85 -0.82 3.72 7.73
N GLU A 86 -1.08 2.81 8.66
CA GLU A 86 -2.20 2.82 9.60
C GLU A 86 -2.28 4.08 10.46
N GLY A 87 -1.15 4.74 10.72
CA GLY A 87 -1.09 5.97 11.52
C GLY A 87 -1.88 7.15 10.95
N ASN A 88 -2.40 7.02 9.73
CA ASN A 88 -3.17 8.04 9.04
C ASN A 88 -4.68 7.82 9.24
N GLU A 89 -5.24 8.38 10.32
CA GLU A 89 -6.67 8.21 10.68
C GLU A 89 -7.66 8.58 9.57
N PHE A 90 -7.27 9.44 8.62
CA PHE A 90 -8.12 9.81 7.48
C PHE A 90 -8.54 8.60 6.63
N ILE A 91 -7.77 7.50 6.60
CA ILE A 91 -8.09 6.29 5.82
C ILE A 91 -9.41 5.64 6.25
N LYS A 92 -9.87 5.92 7.47
CA LYS A 92 -11.11 5.39 8.06
C LYS A 92 -12.34 6.22 7.67
N THR A 93 -12.14 7.34 6.99
CA THR A 93 -13.23 8.29 6.71
C THR A 93 -13.94 7.98 5.39
N ILE A 94 -15.25 8.25 5.35
CA ILE A 94 -16.05 8.21 4.11
C ILE A 94 -15.52 9.23 3.09
N GLU A 95 -14.99 10.35 3.57
CA GLU A 95 -14.43 11.40 2.73
C GLU A 95 -13.22 10.89 1.91
N PHE A 96 -12.25 10.26 2.57
CA PHE A 96 -11.12 9.64 1.90
C PHE A 96 -11.57 8.58 0.90
N SER A 97 -12.47 7.68 1.31
CA SER A 97 -13.04 6.64 0.45
C SER A 97 -13.68 7.19 -0.82
N LYS A 98 -14.48 8.27 -0.72
CA LYS A 98 -15.08 8.94 -1.87
C LYS A 98 -14.04 9.65 -2.73
N PHE A 99 -13.02 10.23 -2.13
CA PHE A 99 -11.98 10.94 -2.86
C PHE A 99 -11.21 9.98 -3.77
N ILE A 100 -10.67 8.88 -3.23
CA ILE A 100 -9.81 7.96 -3.97
C ILE A 100 -10.52 7.26 -5.13
N GLN A 101 -11.84 7.04 -5.03
CA GLN A 101 -12.67 6.50 -6.11
C GLN A 101 -12.67 7.36 -7.38
N ASN A 102 -12.39 8.66 -7.26
CA ASN A 102 -12.41 9.61 -8.36
C ASN A 102 -11.01 9.93 -8.90
N THR A 103 -10.01 9.10 -8.57
CA THR A 103 -8.64 9.26 -9.03
C THR A 103 -8.24 8.12 -9.96
N ASP A 104 -7.12 8.29 -10.66
CA ASP A 104 -6.57 7.27 -11.57
C ASP A 104 -5.42 6.44 -10.94
N ASN A 105 -5.19 6.60 -9.64
CA ASN A 105 -4.13 5.97 -8.85
C ASN A 105 -4.53 4.59 -8.32
N TYR A 106 -3.51 3.81 -7.95
CA TYR A 106 -3.67 2.61 -7.11
C TYR A 106 -3.28 2.95 -5.68
N TYR A 107 -3.96 2.33 -4.71
CA TYR A 107 -3.79 2.59 -3.28
C TYR A 107 -3.46 1.29 -2.56
N VAL A 108 -2.32 1.26 -1.87
CA VAL A 108 -1.92 0.18 -0.97
C VAL A 108 -2.02 0.71 0.45
N ILE A 109 -3.05 0.26 1.17
CA ILE A 109 -3.33 0.69 2.53
C ILE A 109 -2.88 -0.40 3.49
N VAL A 110 -1.99 -0.03 4.40
CA VAL A 110 -1.40 -0.95 5.37
C VAL A 110 -2.05 -0.68 6.72
N THR A 111 -2.74 -1.67 7.29
CA THR A 111 -3.52 -1.49 8.53
C THR A 111 -3.69 -2.80 9.29
N ARG A 112 -4.00 -2.75 10.59
CA ARG A 112 -4.45 -3.93 11.37
C ARG A 112 -5.98 -3.99 11.41
N GLU A 113 -6.62 -2.83 11.31
CA GLU A 113 -8.07 -2.69 11.41
C GLU A 113 -8.77 -3.01 10.09
N SER A 114 -10.03 -3.41 10.19
CA SER A 114 -10.93 -3.39 9.04
C SER A 114 -11.30 -1.94 8.70
N LEU A 115 -11.44 -1.65 7.41
CA LEU A 115 -11.77 -0.30 6.93
C LEU A 115 -13.17 -0.31 6.29
N PRO A 116 -14.26 -0.35 7.08
CA PRO A 116 -15.62 -0.49 6.56
C PRO A 116 -16.11 0.71 5.75
N ALA A 117 -15.45 1.87 5.90
CA ALA A 117 -15.75 3.06 5.13
C ALA A 117 -15.18 3.04 3.71
N LEU A 118 -14.18 2.18 3.45
CA LEU A 118 -13.67 1.99 2.10
C LEU A 118 -14.75 1.39 1.20
N PRO A 119 -14.69 1.66 -0.11
CA PRO A 119 -15.71 1.16 -1.02
C PRO A 119 -15.78 -0.36 -0.90
N TYR A 120 -16.97 -0.94 -1.06
CA TYR A 120 -17.17 -2.40 -1.02
C TYR A 120 -16.25 -3.19 -1.97
N SER A 121 -15.65 -2.51 -2.95
CA SER A 121 -14.59 -3.00 -3.84
C SER A 121 -13.17 -2.97 -3.23
N VAL A 122 -13.03 -3.13 -1.91
CA VAL A 122 -11.75 -3.56 -1.34
C VAL A 122 -11.55 -5.00 -1.80
N GLU A 123 -10.73 -5.19 -2.83
CA GLU A 123 -10.70 -6.46 -3.57
C GLU A 123 -9.54 -7.40 -3.18
N GLU A 124 -8.47 -6.90 -2.57
CA GLU A 124 -7.30 -7.72 -2.23
C GLU A 124 -6.81 -7.46 -0.80
N ILE A 125 -6.86 -8.49 0.05
CA ILE A 125 -6.33 -8.46 1.42
C ILE A 125 -5.13 -9.42 1.55
N TYR A 126 -3.95 -8.86 1.77
CA TYR A 126 -2.71 -9.62 1.98
C TYR A 126 -2.33 -9.68 3.45
N GLY A 127 -1.80 -10.82 3.88
CA GLY A 127 -1.11 -10.96 5.15
C GLY A 127 0.40 -10.89 4.97
N ILE A 128 1.10 -10.20 5.87
CA ILE A 128 2.56 -10.37 5.96
C ILE A 128 2.88 -11.59 6.81
N LYS A 129 3.61 -12.54 6.24
CA LYS A 129 4.19 -13.66 6.98
C LYS A 129 5.71 -13.60 6.85
N THR A 130 6.37 -13.50 7.99
CA THR A 130 7.83 -13.45 8.06
C THR A 130 8.36 -14.86 8.24
N SER A 131 8.95 -15.46 7.19
CA SER A 131 9.65 -16.73 7.30
C SER A 131 11.15 -16.49 7.10
N GLY A 132 11.91 -16.37 8.19
CA GLY A 132 13.35 -16.11 8.14
C GLY A 132 13.69 -14.71 7.61
N LYS A 133 14.65 -14.60 6.68
CA LYS A 133 15.15 -13.33 6.10
C LYS A 133 14.24 -12.74 4.99
N TYR A 134 13.12 -13.40 4.69
CA TYR A 134 12.21 -12.99 3.63
C TYR A 134 10.82 -12.71 4.21
N GLY A 135 10.35 -11.48 4.07
CA GLY A 135 8.96 -11.12 4.31
C GLY A 135 8.16 -11.46 3.06
N ARG A 136 7.40 -12.57 3.08
CA ARG A 136 6.52 -12.90 1.95
C ARG A 136 5.13 -12.41 2.29
N LEU A 137 4.52 -11.65 1.37
CA LEU A 137 3.10 -11.39 1.43
C LEU A 137 2.40 -12.67 0.99
N GLU A 138 1.73 -13.33 1.94
CA GLU A 138 0.85 -14.45 1.66
C GLU A 138 -0.57 -13.90 1.54
N GLN A 139 -1.25 -14.24 0.46
CA GLN A 139 -2.65 -13.90 0.31
C GLN A 139 -3.44 -14.59 1.42
N LYS A 140 -4.07 -13.80 2.30
CA LYS A 140 -4.84 -14.35 3.42
C LYS A 140 -6.29 -14.62 3.03
N PHE A 141 -6.86 -13.85 2.10
CA PHE A 141 -8.24 -14.04 1.63
C PHE A 141 -8.48 -13.53 0.18
N ASN A 142 -9.43 -14.17 -0.50
CA ASN A 142 -10.13 -13.71 -1.71
C ASN A 142 -11.61 -13.51 -1.33
N GLU A 143 -11.95 -12.62 -0.40
CA GLU A 143 -13.35 -12.53 0.05
C GLU A 143 -14.13 -11.51 -0.79
N PHE A 144 -14.74 -12.04 -1.87
CA PHE A 144 -16.08 -11.60 -2.23
C PHE A 144 -17.07 -12.30 -1.29
N TYR A 145 -17.95 -11.54 -0.65
CA TYR A 145 -19.31 -12.01 -0.42
C TYR A 145 -20.31 -10.90 -0.70
N ARG A 146 -21.35 -11.32 -1.41
CA ARG A 146 -22.52 -10.54 -1.78
C ARG A 146 -23.68 -11.08 -0.96
N ILE A 147 -24.35 -10.23 -0.20
CA ILE A 147 -25.81 -10.27 -0.01
C ILE A 147 -26.29 -8.82 -0.06
#